data_AF-A0A093IVY1-F1
#
_entry.id   AF-A0A093IVY1-F1
#
_cell.length_a   1.000
_cell.length_b   1.000
_cell.length_c   1.000
_cell.angle_alpha   90.00
_cell.angle_beta   90.00
_cell.angle_gamma   90.00
#
_symmetry.space_group_name_H-M   'P 1'
#
loop_
_entity.id
_entity.type
_entity.pdbx_description
1 polymer ?
#
loop_
_entity_poly.entity_id
_entity_poly.type
_entity_poly.pdbx_seq_one_letter_code
_entity_poly.pdbx_strand_id
1 'polypeptide(L)'
;MKDGILRVWDINREKVIRSAATDSQICSLLWLPQTSELITGQGLPGNQMKIWKYPMLINSSELHGKYFSHEGRVLHIALSPDQSRLFSVAADGIACLWKRHKSGES
;
A
#
# COMPACT_ATOMS: atom_id res chain seq x y z
N MET A 1 -16.74 6.85 -8.00
CA MET A 1 -15.62 7.78 -7.77
C MET A 1 -14.36 7.12 -8.32
N LYS A 2 -13.69 7.70 -9.33
CA LYS A 2 -12.46 7.14 -9.94
C LYS A 2 -11.38 8.22 -10.01
N ASP A 3 -10.23 7.90 -9.43
CA ASP A 3 -8.98 7.96 -10.20
C ASP A 3 -8.31 6.59 -10.05
N GLY A 4 -7.89 6.19 -8.85
CA GLY A 4 -7.39 4.83 -8.60
C GLY A 4 -6.17 4.42 -9.44
N ILE A 5 -5.51 5.38 -10.08
CA ILE A 5 -4.24 5.17 -10.76
C ILE A 5 -3.11 5.62 -9.83
N LEU A 6 -2.22 4.70 -9.50
CA LEU A 6 -0.94 5.02 -8.87
C LEU A 6 -0.05 5.65 -9.92
N ARG A 7 0.41 6.89 -9.70
CA ARG A 7 1.34 7.59 -10.61
C ARG A 7 2.62 7.97 -9.88
N VAL A 8 3.75 7.78 -10.54
CA VAL A 8 5.05 8.29 -10.11
C VAL A 8 5.48 9.38 -11.08
N TRP A 9 5.83 10.53 -10.53
CA TRP A 9 6.21 11.72 -11.28
C TRP A 9 7.70 12.01 -11.09
N ASP A 10 8.36 12.39 -12.17
CA ASP A 10 9.62 13.13 -12.12
C ASP A 10 9.28 14.61 -12.11
N ILE A 11 9.34 15.22 -10.93
CA ILE A 11 8.92 16.62 -10.72
C ILE A 11 9.82 17.58 -11.49
N ASN A 12 11.13 17.30 -11.57
CA ASN A 12 12.08 18.15 -12.28
C ASN A 12 11.87 18.15 -13.80
N ARG A 13 11.24 17.09 -14.33
CA ARG A 13 10.90 16.95 -15.75
C ARG A 13 9.40 17.10 -16.03
N GLU A 14 8.63 17.42 -15.01
CA GLU A 14 7.18 17.64 -15.07
C GLU A 14 6.41 16.53 -15.80
N LYS A 15 6.83 15.28 -15.65
CA LYS A 15 6.22 14.15 -16.36
C LYS A 15 5.95 12.94 -15.49
N VAL A 16 4.87 12.23 -15.80
CA VAL A 16 4.62 10.89 -15.27
C VAL A 16 5.66 9.94 -15.86
N ILE A 17 6.42 9.27 -15.00
CA ILE A 17 7.41 8.27 -15.41
C ILE A 17 6.86 6.86 -15.32
N ARG A 18 5.89 6.61 -14.44
CA ARG A 18 5.21 5.31 -14.29
C ARG A 18 3.77 5.52 -13.85
N SER A 19 2.89 4.61 -14.27
CA SER A 19 1.52 4.54 -13.78
C SER A 19 1.01 3.10 -13.75
N ALA A 20 0.17 2.77 -12.78
CA ALA A 20 -0.50 1.49 -12.68
C ALA A 20 -1.94 1.67 -12.17
N ALA A 21 -2.88 0.91 -12.71
CA ALA A 21 -4.24 0.86 -12.19
C ALA A 21 -4.27 0.04 -10.90
N THR A 22 -4.95 0.56 -9.87
CA THR A 22 -5.13 -0.13 -8.59
C THR A 22 -6.52 -0.73 -8.42
N ASP A 23 -7.43 -0.41 -9.35
CA ASP A 23 -8.84 -0.78 -9.40
C ASP A 23 -9.67 -0.34 -8.18
N SER A 24 -9.12 0.55 -7.35
CA SER A 24 -9.79 1.10 -6.17
C SER A 24 -9.31 2.52 -5.86
N GLN A 25 -9.99 3.24 -4.97
CA GLN A 25 -9.56 4.56 -4.52
C GLN A 25 -8.29 4.44 -3.66
N ILE A 26 -7.23 5.12 -4.06
CA ILE A 26 -6.02 5.24 -3.24
C ILE A 26 -6.26 6.29 -2.15
N CYS A 27 -6.18 5.87 -0.89
CA CYS A 27 -6.43 6.72 0.27
C CYS A 27 -5.15 7.02 1.08
N SER A 28 -4.12 6.18 0.94
CA SER A 28 -2.82 6.33 1.63
C SER A 28 -1.70 5.75 0.78
N LEU A 29 -0.50 6.30 0.90
CA LEU A 29 0.72 5.84 0.24
C LEU A 29 1.87 5.75 1.25
N LEU A 30 2.70 4.72 1.13
CA LEU A 30 3.89 4.54 1.95
C LEU A 30 5.02 3.90 1.12
N TRP A 31 6.23 4.44 1.21
CA TRP A 31 7.43 3.81 0.67
C TRP A 31 8.03 2.81 1.66
N LEU A 32 8.50 1.67 1.15
CA LEU A 32 9.31 0.70 1.87
C LEU A 32 10.77 0.80 1.39
N PRO A 33 11.64 1.49 2.13
CA PRO A 33 12.98 1.82 1.62
C PRO A 33 13.91 0.60 1.57
N GLN A 34 13.71 -0.46 2.38
CA GLN A 34 14.57 -1.66 2.31
C GLN A 34 14.32 -2.50 1.05
N THR A 35 13.11 -2.44 0.48
CA THR A 35 12.68 -3.40 -0.55
C THR A 35 12.37 -2.76 -1.89
N SER A 36 12.52 -1.45 -2.02
CA SER A 36 12.11 -0.71 -3.24
C SER A 36 10.65 -1.00 -3.60
N GLU A 37 9.79 -1.00 -2.59
CA GLU A 37 8.37 -1.27 -2.72
C GLU A 37 7.54 -0.08 -2.25
N LEU A 38 6.32 -0.01 -2.76
CA LEU A 38 5.30 0.97 -2.38
C LEU A 38 4.09 0.24 -1.82
N ILE A 39 3.48 0.77 -0.77
CA ILE A 39 2.18 0.31 -0.28
C ILE A 39 1.13 1.37 -0.59
N THR A 40 0.02 0.94 -1.17
CA THR A 40 -1.21 1.74 -1.30
C THR A 40 -2.26 1.22 -0.33
N GLY A 41 -2.87 2.11 0.45
CA GLY A 41 -4.11 1.82 1.20
C GLY A 41 -5.31 2.14 0.33
N GLN A 42 -6.23 1.18 0.18
CA GLN A 42 -7.35 1.27 -0.74
C GLN A 42 -8.67 1.55 -0.02
N GLY A 43 -9.60 2.20 -0.74
CA GLY A 43 -11.01 2.34 -0.37
C GLY A 43 -11.89 1.31 -1.06
N LEU A 44 -13.15 1.63 -1.34
CA LEU A 44 -14.05 0.72 -2.04
C LEU A 44 -13.58 0.45 -3.49
N PRO A 45 -13.82 -0.75 -4.05
CA PRO A 45 -14.42 -1.92 -3.39
C PRO A 45 -13.41 -2.75 -2.58
N GLY A 46 -12.14 -2.36 -2.56
CA GLY A 46 -11.06 -3.22 -2.09
C GLY A 46 -10.86 -3.24 -0.57
N ASN A 47 -10.84 -2.07 0.07
CA ASN A 47 -10.50 -1.86 1.48
C ASN A 47 -9.18 -2.51 1.94
N GLN A 48 -8.36 -3.01 1.00
CA GLN A 48 -7.11 -3.69 1.29
C GLN A 48 -5.89 -2.76 1.20
N MET A 49 -4.75 -3.28 1.61
CA MET A 49 -3.45 -2.69 1.32
C MET A 49 -2.77 -3.50 0.20
N LYS A 50 -2.25 -2.83 -0.83
CA LYS A 50 -1.52 -3.49 -1.94
C LYS A 50 -0.05 -3.08 -1.96
N ILE A 51 0.84 -4.04 -2.21
CA ILE A 51 2.28 -3.83 -2.33
C ILE A 51 2.67 -3.84 -3.81
N TRP A 52 3.46 -2.85 -4.21
CA TRP A 52 3.90 -2.62 -5.58
C TRP A 52 5.42 -2.62 -5.65
N LYS A 53 5.99 -3.47 -6.51
CA LYS A 53 7.43 -3.46 -6.81
C LYS A 53 7.77 -2.26 -7.68
N TYR A 54 8.65 -1.39 -7.21
CA TYR A 54 9.20 -0.28 -7.98
C TYR A 54 10.53 -0.71 -8.65
N PRO A 55 10.84 -0.29 -9.89
CA PRO A 55 10.18 0.74 -10.73
C PRO A 55 9.07 0.24 -11.66
N MET A 56 8.76 -1.06 -11.66
CA MET A 56 7.82 -1.63 -12.62
C MET A 56 6.35 -1.35 -12.26
N LEU A 57 6.06 -0.95 -11.02
CA LEU A 57 4.70 -0.84 -10.46
C LEU A 57 3.86 -2.11 -10.70
N ILE A 58 4.48 -3.27 -10.49
CA ILE A 58 3.78 -4.56 -10.52
C ILE A 58 3.24 -4.84 -9.12
N ASN A 59 1.94 -5.11 -9.01
CA ASN A 59 1.35 -5.59 -7.77
C ASN A 59 1.97 -6.95 -7.44
N SER A 60 2.74 -7.01 -6.35
CA SER A 60 3.45 -8.22 -5.94
C SER A 60 2.70 -9.02 -4.89
N SER A 61 1.88 -8.34 -4.08
CA SER A 61 1.14 -8.96 -2.99
C SER A 61 0.11 -7.99 -2.43
N GLU A 62 -0.88 -8.57 -1.77
CA GLU A 62 -1.88 -7.83 -1.03
C GLU A 62 -1.73 -8.17 0.45
N LEU A 63 -1.68 -7.13 1.28
CA LEU A 63 -1.66 -7.29 2.73
C LEU A 63 -3.10 -7.52 3.19
N HIS A 64 -3.45 -8.80 3.30
CA HIS A 64 -4.62 -9.27 4.03
C HIS A 64 -4.15 -10.22 5.13
N GLY A 65 -4.81 -10.14 6.29
CA GLY A 65 -4.57 -11.10 7.36
C GLY A 65 -5.26 -12.41 6.99
N LYS A 66 -4.68 -13.55 7.37
CA LYS A 66 -5.32 -14.86 7.21
C LYS A 66 -6.76 -14.89 7.78
N TYR A 67 -7.01 -14.06 8.80
CA TYR A 67 -8.29 -13.95 9.49
C TYR A 67 -8.80 -12.51 9.60
N PHE A 68 -8.20 -11.56 8.88
CA PHE A 68 -8.59 -10.14 9.01
C PHE A 68 -8.39 -9.37 7.71
N SER A 69 -9.44 -8.69 7.28
CA SER A 69 -9.39 -7.61 6.29
C SER A 69 -10.13 -6.43 6.89
N HIS A 70 -9.71 -5.21 6.55
CA HIS A 70 -10.51 -4.05 6.90
C HIS A 70 -11.86 -4.11 6.17
N GLU A 71 -12.93 -3.81 6.89
CA GLU A 71 -14.28 -3.72 6.35
C GLU A 71 -14.62 -2.29 5.92
N GLY A 72 -13.76 -1.32 6.26
CA GLY A 72 -13.83 0.07 5.83
C GLY A 72 -12.62 0.48 4.99
N ARG A 73 -12.74 1.62 4.29
CA ARG A 73 -11.62 2.18 3.54
C ARG A 73 -10.41 2.40 4.45
N VAL A 74 -9.22 2.01 3.98
CA VAL A 74 -7.98 2.30 4.67
C VAL A 74 -7.77 3.81 4.68
N LEU A 75 -7.57 4.39 5.86
CA LEU A 75 -7.41 5.84 6.02
C LEU A 75 -5.95 6.25 6.07
N HIS A 76 -5.10 5.42 6.68
CA HIS A 76 -3.68 5.73 6.82
C HIS A 76 -2.85 4.46 7.02
N ILE A 77 -1.60 4.50 6.55
CA ILE A 77 -0.60 3.46 6.76
C ILE A 77 0.69 4.11 7.29
N ALA A 78 1.29 3.52 8.30
CA ALA A 78 2.57 3.96 8.86
C ALA A 78 3.55 2.80 9.01
N LEU A 79 4.83 3.11 8.91
CA LEU A 79 5.93 2.18 9.16
C LEU A 79 6.50 2.47 10.56
N SER A 80 6.81 1.42 11.34
CA SER A 80 7.53 1.60 12.59
C SER A 80 8.94 2.18 12.35
N PRO A 81 9.55 2.88 13.32
CA PRO A 81 10.89 3.47 13.14
C PRO A 81 11.98 2.45 12.76
N ASP A 82 11.88 1.23 13.30
CA ASP A 82 12.77 0.09 13.01
C ASP A 82 12.39 -0.66 11.71
N GLN A 83 11.29 -0.25 11.06
CA GLN A 83 10.80 -0.74 9.78
C GLN A 83 10.38 -2.22 9.76
N SER A 84 10.23 -2.81 10.94
CA SER A 84 9.84 -4.21 11.13
C SER A 84 8.32 -4.42 11.11
N ARG A 85 7.54 -3.36 11.34
CA ARG A 85 6.09 -3.42 11.45
C ARG A 85 5.39 -2.33 10.64
N LEU A 86 4.20 -2.66 10.16
CA LEU A 86 3.28 -1.72 9.53
C LEU A 86 2.07 -1.53 10.42
N PHE A 87 1.59 -0.31 10.50
CA PHE A 87 0.30 0.04 11.11
C PHE A 87 -0.67 0.48 10.03
N SER A 88 -1.91 0.00 10.11
CA SER A 88 -3.02 0.52 9.31
C SER A 88 -4.18 0.91 10.22
N VAL A 89 -4.94 1.91 9.79
CA VAL A 89 -6.22 2.29 10.39
C VAL A 89 -7.25 2.47 9.28
N ALA A 90 -8.50 2.07 9.53
CA ALA A 90 -9.56 2.15 8.54
C ALA A 90 -10.86 2.74 9.12
N ALA A 91 -11.81 3.01 8.23
CA ALA A 91 -13.11 3.56 8.57
C ALA A 91 -14.03 2.59 9.34
N ASP A 92 -13.63 1.32 9.50
CA ASP A 92 -14.28 0.33 10.38
C ASP A 92 -13.98 0.56 11.87
N GLY A 93 -13.12 1.54 12.20
CA GLY A 93 -12.71 1.83 13.57
C GLY A 93 -11.61 0.90 14.09
N ILE A 94 -11.03 0.05 13.23
CA ILE A 94 -10.01 -0.92 13.62
C ILE A 94 -8.62 -0.42 13.19
N ALA A 95 -7.68 -0.55 14.12
CA ALA A 95 -6.25 -0.41 13.87
C ALA A 95 -5.58 -1.79 13.84
N CYS A 96 -4.75 -2.05 12.83
CA CYS A 96 -4.05 -3.31 12.69
C CYS A 96 -2.54 -3.13 12.67
N LEU A 97 -1.85 -4.07 13.34
CA LEU A 97 -0.41 -4.17 13.35
C LEU A 97 0.04 -5.39 12.57
N TRP A 98 0.80 -5.17 11.52
CA TRP A 98 1.27 -6.20 10.60
C TRP A 98 2.76 -6.41 10.81
N LYS A 99 3.19 -7.67 11.00
CA LYS A 99 4.61 -8.02 10.95
C LYS A 99 5.00 -8.19 9.49
N ARG A 100 6.10 -7.55 9.07
CA ARG A 100 6.68 -7.84 7.75
C ARG A 100 7.42 -9.18 7.83
N HIS A 101 6.93 -10.17 7.11
CA HIS A 101 7.71 -11.38 6.86
C HIS A 101 8.84 -11.05 5.89
N LYS A 102 10.09 -11.29 6.28
CA LYS A 102 11.21 -11.26 5.35
C LYS A 102 11.08 -12.50 4.46
N SER A 103 11.00 -12.30 3.15
CA SER A 103 11.17 -13.41 2.19
C SER A 103 12.61 -13.92 2.32
N GLY A 104 12.83 -14.96 3.11
CA GLY A 104 14.16 -15.52 3.38
C GLY A 104 14.26 -16.47 4.57
N GLU A 105 13.21 -16.59 5.39
CA GLU A 105 13.15 -17.60 6.46
C GLU A 105 11.99 -18.56 6.15
N SER A 106 12.33 -19.64 5.43
CA SER A 106 11.58 -20.89 5.32
C SER A 106 12.51 -22.03 5.66
#